data_AF-L9Y554-F1
#
_entry.id   AF-L9Y554-F1
#
_cell.length_a   1.000
_cell.length_b   1.000
_cell.length_c   1.000
_cell.angle_alpha   90.00
_cell.angle_beta   90.00
_cell.angle_gamma   90.00
#
_symmetry.space_group_name_H-M   'P 1'
#
loop_
_entity.id
_entity.type
_entity.pdbx_description
1 polymer ?
#
loop_
_entity_poly.entity_id
_entity_poly.type
_entity_poly.pdbx_seq_one_letter_code
_entity_poly.pdbx_strand_id
1 'polypeptide(L)'
;MAITTDDTTTIELATIGADVPDGTTIDVRPTRGGLEVDRRDETFIIEGEGSRCVLTGVIGRDEMPDRVPDWLEAALRDEYGIKEVVLGR
;
A
#
# COMPACT_ATOMS: atom_id res chain seq x y z
N MET A 1 -14.89 18.04 -17.23
CA MET A 1 -14.90 16.56 -17.17
C MET A 1 -14.25 16.22 -15.84
N ALA A 2 -15.06 15.93 -14.82
CA ALA A 2 -14.53 15.58 -13.50
C ALA A 2 -13.98 14.16 -13.61
N ILE A 3 -12.66 14.03 -13.48
CA ILE A 3 -11.99 12.74 -13.30
C ILE A 3 -12.36 12.31 -11.88
N THR A 4 -13.40 11.48 -11.74
CA THR A 4 -13.67 10.79 -10.48
C THR A 4 -12.50 9.86 -10.23
N THR A 5 -11.57 10.31 -9.40
CA THR A 5 -10.40 9.56 -8.95
C THR A 5 -10.85 8.60 -7.84
N ASP A 6 -11.62 7.58 -8.21
CA ASP A 6 -12.06 6.51 -7.30
C ASP A 6 -11.72 5.15 -7.92
N ASP A 7 -10.52 5.05 -8.49
CA ASP A 7 -9.98 3.78 -8.99
C ASP A 7 -9.40 3.03 -7.79
N THR A 8 -10.29 2.47 -6.98
CA THR A 8 -9.90 1.58 -5.87
C THR A 8 -9.65 0.20 -6.43
N THR A 9 -8.42 -0.31 -6.26
CA THR A 9 -8.04 -1.66 -6.68
C THR A 9 -8.00 -2.58 -5.47
N THR A 10 -8.92 -3.54 -5.40
CA THR A 10 -8.92 -4.57 -4.35
C THR A 10 -7.97 -5.71 -4.75
N ILE A 11 -6.95 -5.96 -3.93
CA ILE A 11 -5.94 -7.00 -4.16
C ILE A 11 -6.09 -8.11 -3.12
N GLU A 12 -6.22 -9.35 -3.59
CA GLU A 12 -6.17 -10.54 -2.74
C GLU A 12 -4.71 -10.91 -2.46
N LEU A 13 -4.26 -10.71 -1.22
CA LEU A 13 -2.86 -10.88 -0.83
C LEU A 13 -2.35 -12.33 -0.94
N ALA A 14 -3.23 -13.31 -0.74
CA ALA A 14 -2.87 -14.72 -0.86
C ALA A 14 -2.47 -15.09 -2.30
N THR A 15 -3.08 -14.43 -3.30
CA THR A 15 -2.89 -14.70 -4.73
C THR A 15 -1.51 -14.27 -5.23
N ILE A 16 -0.93 -13.25 -4.57
CA ILE A 16 0.40 -12.71 -4.86
C ILE A 16 1.52 -13.33 -3.98
N GLY A 17 1.18 -14.35 -3.19
CA GLY A 17 2.14 -15.07 -2.34
C GLY A 17 2.56 -14.34 -1.07
N ALA A 18 1.75 -13.40 -0.57
CA ALA A 18 2.00 -12.78 0.72
C ALA A 18 1.71 -13.76 1.87
N ASP A 19 2.53 -13.70 2.94
CA ASP A 19 2.36 -14.52 4.15
C ASP A 19 1.21 -13.97 5.02
N VAL A 20 -0.02 -14.12 4.55
CA VAL A 20 -1.25 -13.70 5.24
C VAL A 20 -2.34 -14.77 5.10
N PRO A 21 -3.35 -14.79 5.97
CA PRO A 21 -4.46 -15.74 5.85
C PRO A 21 -5.17 -15.66 4.50
N ASP A 22 -5.61 -16.80 3.97
CA ASP A 22 -6.43 -16.87 2.76
C ASP A 22 -7.66 -15.96 2.83
N GLY A 23 -7.98 -15.30 1.72
CA GLY A 23 -9.07 -14.32 1.65
C GLY A 23 -8.76 -12.96 2.30
N THR A 24 -7.53 -12.71 2.74
CA THR A 24 -7.12 -11.36 3.15
C THR A 24 -7.00 -10.46 1.93
N THR A 25 -7.80 -9.39 1.90
CA THR A 25 -7.75 -8.36 0.87
C THR A 25 -7.17 -7.06 1.40
N ILE A 26 -6.68 -6.24 0.49
CA ILE A 26 -6.36 -4.84 0.70
C ILE A 26 -6.98 -4.02 -0.41
N ASP A 27 -7.24 -2.75 -0.14
CA ASP A 27 -7.75 -1.82 -1.14
C ASP A 27 -6.68 -0.76 -1.39
N VAL A 28 -6.24 -0.63 -2.64
CA VAL A 28 -5.23 0.36 -3.04
C VAL A 28 -5.91 1.50 -3.78
N ARG A 29 -5.61 2.72 -3.35
CA ARG A 29 -6.20 3.96 -3.89
C ARG A 29 -5.08 4.89 -4.34
N PRO A 30 -4.99 5.24 -5.63
CA PRO A 30 -4.02 6.23 -6.09
C PRO A 30 -4.44 7.62 -5.61
N THR A 31 -3.50 8.34 -5.03
CA THR A 31 -3.68 9.71 -4.56
C THR A 31 -2.83 10.68 -5.38
N ARG A 32 -3.00 11.98 -5.13
CA ARG A 32 -2.21 13.01 -5.80
C ARG A 32 -0.70 12.92 -5.50
N GLY A 33 -0.31 12.30 -4.38
CA GLY A 33 1.08 12.20 -3.92
C GLY A 33 1.67 10.79 -3.96
N GLY A 34 0.86 9.76 -4.23
CA GLY A 34 1.30 8.38 -4.21
C GLY A 34 0.13 7.40 -4.15
N LEU A 35 0.12 6.53 -3.14
CA LEU A 35 -0.86 5.47 -2.94
C LEU A 35 -1.30 5.43 -1.48
N GLU A 36 -2.59 5.21 -1.26
CA GLU A 36 -3.16 4.84 0.03
C GLU A 36 -3.55 3.36 -0.03
N VAL A 37 -3.17 2.57 0.96
CA VAL A 37 -3.49 1.14 1.03
C VAL A 37 -4.26 0.87 2.30
N ASP A 38 -5.51 0.45 2.16
CA ASP A 38 -6.39 0.13 3.28
C ASP A 38 -6.38 -1.37 3.59
N ARG A 39 -6.24 -1.69 4.87
CA ARG A 39 -6.28 -3.06 5.38
C ARG A 39 -6.83 -3.07 6.80
N ARG A 40 -7.98 -3.73 7.02
CA ARG A 40 -8.56 -3.99 8.35
C ARG A 40 -8.47 -2.79 9.31
N ASP A 41 -9.03 -1.66 8.87
CA ASP A 41 -9.09 -0.37 9.60
C ASP A 41 -7.77 0.44 9.67
N GLU A 42 -6.71 -0.02 9.02
CA GLU A 42 -5.44 0.71 8.88
C GLU A 42 -5.30 1.23 7.44
N THR A 43 -4.87 2.48 7.28
CA THR A 43 -4.54 3.06 5.95
C THR A 43 -3.05 3.39 5.90
N PHE A 44 -2.31 2.66 5.08
CA PHE A 44 -0.88 2.89 4.84
C PHE A 44 -0.72 3.96 3.76
N ILE A 45 -0.01 5.04 4.09
CA ILE A 45 0.23 6.17 3.18
C ILE A 45 1.60 6.01 2.56
N ILE A 46 1.64 5.88 1.24
CA ILE A 46 2.85 5.59 0.47
C ILE A 46 3.07 6.72 -0.52
N GLU A 47 4.16 7.46 -0.36
CA GLU A 47 4.49 8.56 -1.24
C GLU A 47 5.56 8.14 -2.24
N GLY A 48 5.41 8.58 -3.49
CA GLY A 48 6.41 8.35 -4.52
C GLY A 48 7.54 9.36 -4.40
N GLU A 49 8.76 8.91 -4.11
CA GLU A 49 9.95 9.76 -4.04
C GLU A 49 10.96 9.35 -5.12
N GLY A 50 10.87 9.99 -6.29
CA GLY A 50 11.74 9.69 -7.42
C GLY A 50 11.50 8.27 -7.97
N SER A 51 12.44 7.35 -7.74
CA SER A 51 12.36 5.95 -8.20
C SER A 51 11.96 4.96 -7.11
N ARG A 52 11.67 5.45 -5.89
CA ARG A 52 11.30 4.63 -4.73
C ARG A 52 9.95 5.04 -4.18
N CYS A 53 9.32 4.13 -3.47
CA CYS A 53 8.13 4.42 -2.68
C CYS A 53 8.51 4.49 -1.20
N VAL A 54 7.90 5.42 -0.48
CA VAL A 54 8.19 5.69 0.93
C VAL A 54 6.91 5.53 1.72
N LEU A 55 6.88 4.62 2.68
CA LEU A 55 5.80 4.54 3.67
C LEU A 55 5.99 5.70 4.66
N THR A 56 5.17 6.74 4.54
CA THR A 56 5.29 7.98 5.34
C THR A 56 4.33 8.04 6.51
N GLY A 57 3.30 7.20 6.53
CA GLY A 57 2.38 7.12 7.65
C GLY A 57 1.45 5.92 7.61
N VAL A 58 0.83 5.63 8.75
CA VAL A 58 -0.24 4.64 8.87
C VAL A 58 -1.37 5.26 9.70
N ILE A 59 -2.51 5.52 9.07
CA ILE A 59 -3.72 5.96 9.75
C ILE A 59 -4.33 4.74 10.46
N GLY A 60 -4.83 4.93 11.68
CA GLY A 60 -5.36 3.83 12.51
C GLY A 60 -4.32 3.23 13.46
N ARG A 61 -3.06 3.68 13.38
CA ARG A 61 -2.01 3.38 14.35
C ARG A 61 -1.42 4.65 14.95
N ASP A 62 -1.13 4.61 16.25
CA ASP A 62 -0.36 5.65 16.93
C ASP A 62 1.14 5.61 16.59
N GLU A 63 1.66 4.44 16.20
CA GLU A 63 3.08 4.23 15.89
C GLU A 63 3.31 3.63 14.50
N MET A 64 4.32 4.15 13.80
CA MET A 64 4.76 3.62 12.51
C MET A 64 5.41 2.24 12.72
N PRO A 65 5.15 1.25 11.84
CA PRO A 65 5.77 -0.06 11.99
C PRO A 65 7.30 0.03 11.84
N ASP A 66 8.03 -0.79 12.61
CA ASP A 66 9.50 -0.86 12.56
C ASP A 66 10.05 -1.30 11.19
N ARG A 67 9.22 -1.96 10.38
CA ARG A 67 9.52 -2.37 9.01
C ARG A 67 8.30 -2.25 8.11
N VAL A 68 8.53 -2.08 6.81
CA VAL A 68 7.45 -2.19 5.82
C VAL A 68 6.92 -3.64 5.85
N PRO A 69 5.59 -3.85 5.92
CA PRO A 69 5.05 -5.19 5.88
C PRO A 69 5.35 -5.88 4.54
N ASP A 70 5.80 -7.13 4.56
CA ASP A 70 6.19 -7.87 3.35
C ASP A 70 5.03 -8.00 2.34
N TRP A 71 3.80 -8.11 2.86
CA TRP A 71 2.59 -8.17 2.04
C TRP A 71 2.33 -6.85 1.29
N LEU A 72 2.73 -5.71 1.86
CA LEU A 72 2.56 -4.40 1.24
C LEU A 72 3.51 -4.25 0.06
N GLU A 73 4.78 -4.61 0.25
CA GLU A 73 5.77 -4.65 -0.83
C GLU A 73 5.36 -5.62 -1.94
N ALA A 74 4.87 -6.80 -1.58
CA ALA A 74 4.40 -7.78 -2.56
C ALA A 74 3.25 -7.22 -3.42
N ALA A 75 2.25 -6.58 -2.80
CA ALA A 75 1.11 -6.04 -3.51
C ALA A 75 1.49 -4.89 -4.44
N LEU A 76 2.31 -3.95 -3.94
CA LEU A 76 2.78 -2.83 -4.75
C LEU A 76 3.69 -3.26 -5.89
N ARG A 77 4.50 -4.31 -5.68
CA ARG A 77 5.36 -4.87 -6.72
C ARG A 77 4.57 -5.54 -7.82
N ASP A 78 3.53 -6.29 -7.47
CA ASP A 78 2.72 -7.03 -8.43
C ASP A 78 1.84 -6.09 -9.27
N GLU A 79 1.10 -5.20 -8.61
CA GLU A 79 0.11 -4.34 -9.26
C GLU A 79 0.74 -3.08 -9.91
N TYR A 80 1.70 -2.44 -9.24
CA TYR A 80 2.28 -1.17 -9.67
C TYR A 80 3.73 -1.27 -10.15
N GLY A 81 4.35 -2.46 -10.10
CA GLY A 81 5.75 -2.66 -10.48
C GLY A 81 6.76 -1.98 -9.55
N ILE A 82 6.35 -1.61 -8.34
CA ILE A 82 7.21 -0.94 -7.35
C ILE A 82 8.20 -1.97 -6.79
N LYS A 83 9.50 -1.70 -6.98
CA LYS A 83 10.55 -2.66 -6.61
C LYS A 83 10.98 -2.60 -5.14
N GLU A 84 10.83 -1.44 -4.52
CA GLU A 84 11.32 -1.19 -3.17
C GLU A 84 10.43 -0.15 -2.49
N VAL A 85 9.99 -0.47 -1.27
CA VAL A 85 9.30 0.45 -0.38
C VAL A 85 10.15 0.64 0.87
N VAL A 86 10.47 1.88 1.21
CA VAL A 86 11.27 2.20 2.40
C VAL A 86 10.44 2.92 3.45
N LEU A 87 10.86 2.86 4.71
CA LEU A 87 10.24 3.66 5.77
C LEU A 87 10.69 5.11 5.68
N GLY A 88 9.74 6.05 5.67
CA GLY A 88 9.97 7.48 5.75
C GLY A 88 10.26 7.92 7.18
N ARG A 89 11.47 7.63 7.67
CA ARG A 89 11.98 8.10 8.96
C ARG A 89 13.25 8.92 8.81
#